data_AF-A0A967HE09-F1
#
_entry.id   AF-A0A967HE09-F1
#
_cell.length_a   1.000
_cell.length_b   1.000
_cell.length_c   1.000
_cell.angle_alpha   90.00
_cell.angle_beta   90.00
_cell.angle_gamma   90.00
#
_symmetry.space_group_name_H-M   'P 1'
#
loop_
_entity.id
_entity.type
_entity.pdbx_description
1 polymer ?
#
loop_
_entity_poly.entity_id
_entity_poly.type
_entity_poly.pdbx_seq_one_letter_code
_entity_poly.pdbx_strand_id
1 'polypeptide(L)'
;MDDALRQEIKARGVALATGGLATALVLTLGMKVAGLTALTYGSWAWAAVATAAVQAVLLLLVSHGLDRRIPADPHFLYTPLAGAMLLLGLYMVLAPELRFMYLLGWFVALLFMAGLGGFRAVVGLSALMAVGYSGVAVLLDAAGQALSLTFEIAIAVSVFIISIYAGFVFER
;
A
#
# COMPACT_ATOMS: atom_id res chain seq x y z
N MET A 1 1.28 -17.94 -24.31
CA MET A 1 2.16 -17.63 -23.17
C MET A 1 1.86 -18.65 -22.10
N ASP A 2 2.84 -19.48 -21.73
CA ASP A 2 2.61 -20.59 -20.79
C ASP A 2 2.13 -20.09 -19.43
N ASP A 3 1.18 -20.82 -18.86
CA ASP A 3 0.56 -20.52 -17.57
C ASP A 3 1.59 -20.47 -16.43
N ALA A 4 2.66 -21.27 -16.52
CA ALA A 4 3.78 -21.27 -15.59
C ALA A 4 4.56 -19.94 -15.64
N LEU A 5 4.83 -19.43 -16.85
CA LEU A 5 5.54 -18.16 -17.05
C LEU A 5 4.70 -16.97 -16.51
N ARG A 6 3.38 -17.00 -16.71
CA ARG A 6 2.45 -16.01 -16.13
C ARG A 6 2.50 -15.98 -14.60
N GLN A 7 2.53 -17.15 -13.97
CA GLN A 7 2.63 -17.23 -12.52
C GLN A 7 3.98 -16.77 -11.99
N GLU A 8 5.07 -17.10 -12.68
CA GLU A 8 6.40 -16.65 -12.30
C GLU A 8 6.50 -15.12 -12.32
N ILE A 9 5.97 -14.47 -13.37
CA ILE A 9 5.94 -13.01 -13.48
C ILE A 9 5.14 -12.39 -12.31
N LYS A 10 3.95 -12.95 -12.00
CA LYS A 10 3.14 -12.49 -10.87
C LYS A 10 3.87 -12.65 -9.53
N ALA A 11 4.52 -13.79 -9.30
CA ALA A 11 5.26 -14.07 -8.08
C ALA A 11 6.46 -13.11 -7.91
N ARG A 12 7.17 -12.81 -9.01
CA ARG A 12 8.23 -11.78 -9.02
C ARG A 12 7.68 -10.40 -8.68
N GLY A 13 6.49 -10.04 -9.18
CA GLY A 13 5.80 -8.81 -8.82
C GLY A 13 5.52 -8.69 -7.32
N VAL A 14 4.98 -9.75 -6.71
CA VAL A 14 4.73 -9.80 -5.26
C VAL A 14 6.05 -9.74 -4.46
N ALA A 15 7.10 -10.42 -4.92
CA ALA A 15 8.42 -10.37 -4.28
C ALA A 15 9.03 -8.96 -4.34
N LEU A 16 8.87 -8.25 -5.47
CA LEU A 16 9.34 -6.88 -5.60
C LEU A 16 8.57 -5.93 -4.66
N ALA A 17 7.24 -6.10 -4.54
CA ALA A 17 6.42 -5.36 -3.59
C ALA A 17 6.84 -5.62 -2.13
N THR A 18 7.24 -6.87 -1.81
CA THR A 18 7.83 -7.22 -0.52
C THR A 18 9.09 -6.39 -0.25
N GLY A 19 9.96 -6.21 -1.26
CA GLY A 19 11.14 -5.36 -1.16
C GLY A 19 10.82 -3.90 -0.82
N GLY A 20 9.79 -3.33 -1.45
CA GLY A 20 9.33 -1.97 -1.14
C GLY A 20 8.84 -1.82 0.30
N LEU A 21 8.02 -2.76 0.79
CA LEU A 21 7.50 -2.75 2.16
C LEU A 21 8.57 -3.05 3.21
N ALA A 22 9.53 -3.92 2.90
CA ALA A 22 10.69 -4.17 3.74
C ALA A 22 11.57 -2.92 3.85
N THR A 23 11.77 -2.21 2.74
CA THR A 23 12.49 -0.93 2.73
C THR A 23 11.77 0.09 3.61
N ALA A 24 10.44 0.19 3.51
CA ALA A 24 9.65 1.04 4.39
C ALA A 24 9.85 0.67 5.88
N LEU A 25 9.82 -0.61 6.25
CA LEU A 25 10.08 -1.05 7.63
C LEU A 25 11.49 -0.71 8.11
N VAL A 26 12.50 -0.87 7.26
CA VAL A 26 13.89 -0.51 7.58
C VAL A 26 14.02 1.00 7.78
N LEU A 27 13.40 1.81 6.92
CA LEU A 27 13.36 3.25 7.08
C LEU A 27 12.68 3.64 8.39
N THR A 28 11.52 3.05 8.71
CA THR A 28 10.81 3.27 9.98
C THR A 28 11.67 2.89 11.19
N LEU A 29 12.43 1.79 11.12
CA LEU A 29 13.38 1.42 12.17
C LEU A 29 14.50 2.46 12.29
N GLY A 30 15.05 2.93 11.17
CA GLY A 30 16.06 3.99 11.14
C GLY A 30 15.56 5.28 11.79
N MET A 31 14.33 5.70 11.48
CA MET A 31 13.69 6.86 12.10
C MET A 31 13.50 6.66 13.61
N LYS A 32 13.16 5.45 14.04
CA LYS A 32 13.12 5.11 15.47
C LYS A 32 14.50 5.23 16.13
N VAL A 33 15.54 4.64 15.54
CA VAL A 33 16.91 4.72 16.07
C VAL A 33 17.40 6.16 16.14
N ALA A 34 17.01 7.00 15.19
CA ALA A 34 17.30 8.44 15.19
C ALA A 34 16.48 9.26 16.21
N GLY A 35 15.53 8.64 16.93
CA GLY A 35 14.67 9.32 17.90
C GLY A 35 13.58 10.20 17.29
N LEU A 36 13.27 10.02 16.00
CA LEU A 36 12.30 10.83 15.26
C LEU A 36 10.86 10.32 15.35
N THR A 37 10.64 9.18 16.02
CA THR A 37 9.31 8.55 16.15
C THR A 37 9.07 8.03 17.56
N ALA A 38 7.83 8.12 18.04
CA ALA A 38 7.42 7.51 19.31
C ALA A 38 7.29 5.97 19.25
N LEU A 39 7.35 5.36 18.06
CA LEU A 39 7.22 3.92 17.81
C LEU A 39 8.03 3.06 18.81
N THR A 40 7.45 2.00 19.36
CA THR A 40 8.23 1.05 20.20
C THR A 40 8.87 -0.06 19.35
N TYR A 41 9.96 -0.67 19.82
CA TYR A 41 10.53 -1.85 19.14
C TYR A 41 9.53 -3.02 19.05
N GLY A 42 8.67 -3.17 20.05
CA GLY A 42 7.60 -4.17 20.02
C GLY A 42 6.57 -3.89 18.92
N SER A 43 6.14 -2.63 18.78
CA SER A 43 5.24 -2.20 17.70
C SER A 43 5.88 -2.39 16.32
N TRP A 44 7.17 -2.07 16.19
CA TRP A 44 7.92 -2.30 14.95
C TRP A 44 8.01 -3.79 14.61
N ALA A 45 8.34 -4.65 15.58
CA ALA A 45 8.40 -6.09 15.39
C ALA A 45 7.03 -6.65 14.97
N TRP A 46 5.94 -6.14 15.57
CA TRP A 46 4.58 -6.48 15.17
C TRP A 46 4.31 -6.09 13.71
N ALA A 47 4.69 -4.87 13.31
CA ALA A 47 4.58 -4.43 11.91
C ALA A 47 5.35 -5.34 10.96
N ALA A 48 6.57 -5.75 11.33
CA ALA A 48 7.38 -6.67 10.55
C ALA A 48 6.71 -8.06 10.39
N VAL A 49 6.16 -8.59 11.48
CA VAL A 49 5.41 -9.87 11.45
C VAL A 49 4.15 -9.76 10.60
N ALA A 50 3.37 -8.69 10.76
CA ALA A 50 2.17 -8.45 9.95
C ALA A 50 2.52 -8.38 8.46
N THR A 51 3.60 -7.68 8.11
CA THR A 51 4.08 -7.58 6.73
C THR A 51 4.53 -8.92 6.19
N ALA A 52 5.31 -9.68 6.96
CA ALA A 52 5.72 -11.03 6.57
C ALA A 52 4.49 -11.95 6.36
N ALA A 53 3.50 -11.88 7.24
CA ALA A 53 2.27 -12.68 7.14
C ALA A 53 1.46 -12.33 5.88
N VAL A 54 1.21 -11.04 5.63
CA VAL A 54 0.48 -10.59 4.44
C VAL A 54 1.23 -10.97 3.17
N GLN A 55 2.54 -10.76 3.10
CA GLN A 55 3.34 -11.14 1.93
C GLN A 55 3.39 -12.65 1.73
N ALA A 56 3.51 -13.44 2.80
CA ALA A 56 3.45 -14.90 2.72
C ALA A 56 2.09 -15.37 2.17
N VAL A 57 0.98 -14.79 2.63
CA VAL A 57 -0.36 -15.11 2.11
C VAL A 57 -0.45 -14.78 0.62
N LEU A 58 0.00 -13.59 0.19
CA LEU A 58 -0.02 -13.19 -1.22
C LEU A 58 0.84 -14.13 -2.10
N LEU A 59 2.03 -14.50 -1.62
CA LEU A 59 2.91 -15.44 -2.33
C LEU A 59 2.30 -16.85 -2.40
N LEU A 60 1.65 -17.32 -1.33
CA LEU A 60 0.95 -18.60 -1.32
C LEU A 60 -0.21 -18.61 -2.32
N LEU A 61 -0.98 -17.52 -2.39
CA LEU A 61 -2.08 -17.38 -3.34
C LEU A 61 -1.60 -17.50 -4.79
N VAL A 62 -0.49 -16.84 -5.14
CA VAL A 62 0.08 -16.88 -6.50
C VAL A 62 0.71 -18.24 -6.81
N SER A 63 1.54 -18.76 -5.90
CA SER A 63 2.27 -20.02 -6.12
C SER A 63 1.36 -21.24 -6.26
N HIS A 64 0.20 -21.24 -5.60
CA HIS A 64 -0.79 -22.32 -5.69
C HIS A 64 -1.89 -22.05 -6.72
N GLY A 65 -1.82 -20.93 -7.47
CA GLY A 65 -2.85 -20.55 -8.45
C GLY A 65 -4.22 -20.24 -7.87
N LEU A 66 -4.28 -19.96 -6.57
CA LEU A 66 -5.50 -19.55 -5.89
C LEU A 66 -5.90 -18.12 -6.27
N ASP A 67 -4.95 -17.32 -6.80
CA ASP A 67 -5.22 -16.01 -7.39
C ASP A 67 -6.32 -16.07 -8.46
N ARG A 68 -6.39 -17.16 -9.23
CA ARG A 68 -7.41 -17.39 -10.27
C ARG A 68 -8.82 -17.54 -9.71
N ARG A 69 -8.97 -17.82 -8.41
CA ARG A 69 -10.28 -17.98 -7.75
C ARG A 69 -10.84 -16.65 -7.24
N ILE A 70 -10.15 -15.54 -7.45
CA ILE A 70 -10.61 -14.20 -7.05
C ILE A 70 -11.33 -13.57 -8.27
N PRO A 71 -12.67 -13.68 -8.37
CA PRO A 71 -13.39 -13.24 -9.57
C PRO A 71 -13.31 -11.73 -9.81
N ALA A 72 -13.08 -10.94 -8.76
CA ALA A 72 -12.93 -9.49 -8.84
C ALA A 72 -11.53 -9.05 -9.31
N ASP A 73 -10.54 -9.95 -9.36
CA ASP A 73 -9.14 -9.63 -9.64
C ASP A 73 -8.45 -10.69 -10.52
N PRO A 74 -8.91 -10.87 -11.77
CA PRO A 74 -8.41 -11.94 -12.66
C PRO A 74 -6.91 -11.81 -12.98
N HIS A 75 -6.36 -10.59 -12.92
CA HIS A 75 -4.94 -10.33 -13.17
C HIS A 75 -4.09 -10.29 -11.89
N PHE A 76 -4.70 -10.48 -10.71
CA PHE A 76 -4.05 -10.40 -9.41
C PHE A 76 -3.30 -9.08 -9.18
N LEU A 77 -3.95 -7.99 -9.57
CA LEU A 77 -3.42 -6.64 -9.54
C LEU A 77 -3.89 -5.90 -8.28
N TYR A 78 -5.18 -6.02 -7.96
CA TYR A 78 -5.81 -5.27 -6.87
C TYR A 78 -5.52 -5.88 -5.50
N THR A 79 -5.45 -7.21 -5.41
CA THR A 79 -5.29 -7.93 -4.14
C THR A 79 -3.96 -7.60 -3.46
N PRO A 80 -2.80 -7.64 -4.15
CA PRO A 80 -1.53 -7.22 -3.54
C PRO A 80 -1.52 -5.74 -3.14
N LEU A 81 -2.15 -4.88 -3.92
CA LEU A 81 -2.21 -3.44 -3.66
C LEU A 81 -3.09 -3.10 -2.46
N ALA A 82 -4.22 -3.79 -2.30
CA ALA A 82 -5.04 -3.70 -1.11
C ALA A 82 -4.27 -4.17 0.13
N GLY A 83 -3.50 -5.26 0.01
CA GLY A 83 -2.60 -5.73 1.08
C GLY A 83 -1.54 -4.69 1.44
N ALA A 84 -0.90 -4.07 0.45
CA ALA A 84 0.06 -3.00 0.67
C ALA A 84 -0.59 -1.78 1.33
N MET A 85 -1.79 -1.38 0.91
CA MET A 85 -2.52 -0.27 1.52
C MET A 85 -2.87 -0.55 2.98
N LEU A 86 -3.32 -1.76 3.31
CA LEU A 86 -3.58 -2.17 4.69
C LEU A 86 -2.32 -2.07 5.56
N LEU A 87 -1.18 -2.52 5.04
CA LEU A 87 0.11 -2.44 5.75
C LEU A 87 0.58 -0.99 5.91
N LEU A 88 0.46 -0.15 4.88
CA LEU A 88 0.80 1.27 4.98
C LEU A 88 -0.10 2.00 5.99
N GLY A 89 -1.39 1.65 6.03
CA GLY A 89 -2.32 2.13 7.05
C GLY A 89 -1.91 1.70 8.46
N LEU A 90 -1.54 0.44 8.65
CA LEU A 90 -0.97 -0.06 9.91
C LEU A 90 0.28 0.74 10.31
N TYR A 91 1.21 0.96 9.38
CA TYR A 91 2.42 1.72 9.67
C TYR A 91 2.13 3.16 10.07
N MET A 92 1.13 3.79 9.43
CA MET A 92 0.67 5.13 9.78
C MET A 92 0.04 5.18 11.17
N VAL A 93 -0.68 4.13 11.60
CA VAL A 93 -1.19 4.02 12.97
C VAL A 93 -0.05 3.90 13.97
N LEU A 94 0.97 3.10 13.66
CA LEU A 94 2.09 2.82 14.57
C LEU A 94 3.12 3.95 14.64
N ALA A 95 3.29 4.70 13.56
CA ALA A 95 4.19 5.85 13.45
C ALA A 95 3.50 7.01 12.71
N PRO A 96 2.56 7.74 13.37
CA PRO A 96 1.79 8.83 12.78
C PRO A 96 2.65 9.99 12.25
N GLU A 97 3.85 10.16 12.80
CA GLU A 97 4.83 11.18 12.40
C GLU A 97 5.34 10.93 10.98
N LEU A 98 5.32 9.68 10.52
CA LEU A 98 5.79 9.27 9.20
C LEU A 98 4.67 9.20 8.14
N ARG A 99 3.46 9.66 8.44
CA ARG A 99 2.29 9.54 7.55
C ARG A 99 2.52 10.08 6.14
N PHE A 100 3.19 11.22 5.99
CA PHE A 100 3.48 11.78 4.67
C PHE A 100 4.52 10.98 3.90
N MET A 101 5.43 10.28 4.60
CA MET A 101 6.36 9.34 3.97
C MET A 101 5.59 8.13 3.43
N TYR A 102 4.63 7.60 4.18
CA TYR A 102 3.81 6.48 3.72
C TYR A 102 2.84 6.88 2.59
N LEU A 103 2.40 8.14 2.56
CA LEU A 103 1.63 8.70 1.44
C LEU A 103 2.42 8.62 0.12
N LEU A 104 3.76 8.72 0.15
CA LEU A 104 4.58 8.53 -1.05
C LEU A 104 4.44 7.11 -1.64
N GLY A 105 4.12 6.13 -0.80
CA GLY A 105 3.80 4.76 -1.23
C GLY A 105 2.61 4.70 -2.21
N TRP A 106 1.70 5.67 -2.16
CA TRP A 106 0.62 5.80 -3.14
C TRP A 106 1.16 6.06 -4.55
N PHE A 107 2.08 7.01 -4.70
CA PHE A 107 2.68 7.29 -6.00
C PHE A 107 3.49 6.09 -6.52
N VAL A 108 4.20 5.39 -5.63
CA VAL A 108 4.90 4.15 -5.97
C VAL A 108 3.93 3.07 -6.46
N ALA A 109 2.78 2.89 -5.79
CA ALA A 109 1.75 1.96 -6.21
C ALA A 109 1.19 2.31 -7.61
N LEU A 110 1.00 3.60 -7.90
CA LEU A 110 0.58 4.05 -9.23
C LEU A 110 1.65 3.79 -10.30
N LEU A 111 2.93 3.96 -9.99
CA LEU A 111 4.01 3.64 -10.92
C LEU A 111 4.03 2.14 -11.27
N PHE A 112 3.74 1.27 -10.30
CA PHE A 112 3.61 -0.17 -10.56
C PHE A 112 2.40 -0.54 -11.42
N MET A 113 1.37 0.31 -11.44
CA MET A 113 0.18 0.13 -12.27
C MET A 113 0.37 0.65 -13.70
N ALA A 114 1.40 1.48 -13.93
CA ALA A 114 1.67 2.07 -15.23
C ALA A 114 1.92 0.97 -16.28
N GLY A 115 1.12 0.99 -17.35
CA GLY A 115 1.19 0.00 -18.43
C GLY A 115 0.57 -1.36 -18.10
N LEU A 116 0.03 -1.57 -16.89
CA LEU A 116 -0.66 -2.80 -16.48
C LEU A 116 -2.15 -2.58 -16.19
N GLY A 117 -2.51 -1.44 -15.62
CA GLY A 117 -3.89 -1.07 -15.28
C GLY A 117 -4.41 0.08 -16.13
N GLY A 118 -5.63 -0.06 -16.65
CA GLY A 118 -6.34 1.04 -17.31
C GLY A 118 -6.94 2.05 -16.30
N PHE A 119 -7.69 3.03 -16.80
CA PHE A 119 -8.25 4.12 -16.00
C PHE A 119 -9.02 3.64 -14.77
N ARG A 120 -9.91 2.65 -14.95
CA ARG A 120 -10.70 2.08 -13.84
C ARG A 120 -9.84 1.50 -12.74
N ALA A 121 -8.71 0.89 -13.11
CA ALA A 121 -7.80 0.27 -12.17
C ALA A 121 -7.08 1.33 -11.32
N VAL A 122 -6.59 2.37 -11.98
CA VAL A 122 -5.94 3.53 -11.35
C VAL A 122 -6.90 4.27 -10.42
N VAL A 123 -8.10 4.62 -10.92
CA VAL A 123 -9.10 5.35 -10.12
C VAL A 123 -9.60 4.49 -8.95
N GLY A 124 -9.87 3.20 -9.17
CA GLY A 124 -10.31 2.29 -8.11
C GLY A 124 -9.26 2.14 -7.01
N LEU A 125 -8.00 1.96 -7.39
CA LEU A 125 -6.89 1.91 -6.43
C LEU A 125 -6.76 3.23 -5.66
N SER A 126 -6.74 4.36 -6.37
CA SER A 126 -6.61 5.66 -5.73
C SER A 126 -7.80 5.99 -4.84
N ALA A 127 -9.01 5.54 -5.17
CA ALA A 127 -10.16 5.67 -4.29
C ALA A 127 -9.97 4.85 -3.01
N LEU A 128 -9.51 3.60 -3.13
CA LEU A 128 -9.18 2.75 -1.98
C LEU A 128 -8.12 3.37 -1.08
N MET A 129 -7.05 3.94 -1.67
CA MET A 129 -6.00 4.61 -0.92
C MET A 129 -6.49 5.90 -0.26
N ALA A 130 -7.31 6.70 -0.94
CA ALA A 130 -7.92 7.90 -0.38
C ALA A 130 -8.77 7.58 0.85
N VAL A 131 -9.64 6.57 0.72
CA VAL A 131 -10.52 6.12 1.79
C VAL A 131 -9.72 5.53 2.95
N GLY A 132 -8.74 4.66 2.66
CA GLY A 132 -7.92 4.05 3.71
C GLY A 132 -7.07 5.08 4.46
N TYR A 133 -6.45 6.03 3.74
CA TYR A 133 -5.68 7.10 4.36
C TYR A 133 -6.57 7.98 5.24
N SER A 134 -7.71 8.41 4.71
CA SER A 134 -8.68 9.24 5.46
C SER A 134 -9.23 8.50 6.67
N GLY A 135 -9.52 7.21 6.55
CA GLY A 135 -9.98 6.37 7.66
C GLY A 135 -8.94 6.26 8.76
N VAL A 136 -7.66 6.09 8.42
CA VAL A 136 -6.57 6.10 9.41
C VAL A 136 -6.41 7.50 10.03
N ALA A 137 -6.52 8.57 9.25
CA ALA A 137 -6.47 9.93 9.79
C ALA A 137 -7.60 10.20 10.81
N VAL A 138 -8.83 9.75 10.52
CA VAL A 138 -9.96 9.83 11.47
C VAL A 138 -9.69 9.03 12.74
N LEU A 139 -9.14 7.83 12.62
CA LEU A 139 -8.77 7.01 13.79
C LEU A 139 -7.71 7.69 14.66
N LEU A 140 -6.71 8.31 14.04
CA LEU A 140 -5.64 9.02 14.75
C LEU A 140 -6.15 10.30 15.44
N ASP A 141 -7.02 11.06 14.78
CA ASP A 141 -7.70 12.23 15.34
C ASP A 141 -8.54 11.84 16.56
N ALA A 142 -9.34 10.79 16.45
CA ALA A 142 -10.13 10.24 17.56
C ALA A 142 -9.27 9.73 18.73
N ALA A 143 -8.03 9.30 18.46
CA ALA A 143 -7.05 8.92 19.47
C ALA A 143 -6.30 10.12 20.11
N GLY A 144 -6.63 11.36 19.73
CA GLY A 144 -6.06 12.58 20.29
C GLY A 144 -4.69 12.96 19.70
N GLN A 145 -4.32 12.41 18.54
CA GLN A 145 -3.08 12.80 17.87
C GLN A 145 -3.17 14.22 17.32
N ALA A 146 -2.07 14.97 17.41
CA ALA A 146 -1.99 16.34 16.91
C ALA A 146 -1.89 16.34 15.37
N LEU A 147 -3.03 16.25 14.69
CA LEU A 147 -3.17 16.38 13.24
C LEU A 147 -4.37 17.27 12.88
N SER A 148 -4.36 17.84 11.68
CA SER A 148 -5.51 18.59 11.16
C SER A 148 -6.29 17.68 10.22
N LEU A 149 -7.43 17.15 10.68
CA LEU A 149 -8.24 16.23 9.88
C LEU A 149 -8.66 16.85 8.54
N THR A 150 -9.01 18.13 8.53
CA THR A 150 -9.32 18.88 7.31
C THR A 150 -8.16 18.88 6.32
N PHE A 151 -6.93 19.05 6.81
CA PHE A 151 -5.73 19.02 5.97
C PHE A 151 -5.45 17.63 5.42
N GLU A 152 -5.54 16.59 6.25
CA GLU A 152 -5.31 15.20 5.84
C GLU A 152 -6.31 14.76 4.75
N ILE A 153 -7.59 15.10 4.92
CA ILE A 153 -8.63 14.83 3.92
C ILE A 153 -8.38 15.63 2.64
N ALA A 154 -8.03 16.92 2.76
CA ALA A 154 -7.74 17.76 1.59
C ALA A 154 -6.57 17.22 0.77
N ILE A 155 -5.51 16.73 1.41
CA ILE A 155 -4.39 16.06 0.75
C ILE A 155 -4.85 14.77 0.07
N ALA A 156 -5.56 13.89 0.78
CA ALA A 156 -6.02 12.62 0.22
C ALA A 156 -6.91 12.84 -1.02
N VAL A 157 -7.83 13.80 -0.96
CA VAL A 157 -8.70 14.19 -2.07
C VAL A 157 -7.88 14.79 -3.22
N SER A 158 -6.90 15.63 -2.93
CA SER A 158 -6.03 16.24 -3.94
C SER A 158 -5.21 15.18 -4.68
N VAL A 159 -4.59 14.23 -3.95
CA VAL A 159 -3.85 13.10 -4.53
C VAL A 159 -4.78 12.21 -5.34
N PHE A 160 -6.00 11.97 -4.86
CA PHE A 160 -7.02 11.24 -5.62
C PHE A 160 -7.38 11.93 -6.94
N ILE A 161 -7.65 13.24 -6.93
CA ILE A 161 -7.96 14.02 -8.13
C ILE A 161 -6.79 13.99 -9.12
N ILE A 162 -5.55 14.17 -8.65
CA ILE A 162 -4.34 14.05 -9.47
C ILE A 162 -4.24 12.65 -10.09
N SER A 163 -4.59 11.61 -9.33
CA SER A 163 -4.58 10.23 -9.82
C SER A 163 -5.61 9.97 -10.91
N ILE A 164 -6.75 10.68 -10.93
CA ILE A 164 -7.73 10.57 -12.03
C ILE A 164 -7.08 11.02 -13.34
N TYR A 165 -6.32 12.12 -13.32
CA TYR A 165 -5.55 12.55 -14.49
C TYR A 165 -4.51 11.51 -14.90
N ALA A 166 -3.77 10.94 -13.94
CA ALA A 166 -2.83 9.84 -14.23
C ALA A 166 -3.54 8.63 -14.88
N GLY A 167 -4.76 8.31 -14.44
CA GLY A 167 -5.60 7.27 -15.04
C GLY A 167 -5.87 7.53 -16.52
N PHE A 168 -6.18 8.77 -16.91
CA PHE A 168 -6.38 9.13 -18.33
C PHE A 168 -5.09 8.97 -19.15
N VAL A 169 -3.93 9.23 -18.54
CA VAL A 169 -2.63 9.04 -19.21
C VAL A 169 -2.34 7.55 -19.42
N PHE A 170 -2.75 6.69 -18.48
CA PHE A 170 -2.51 5.24 -18.55
C PHE A 170 -3.47 4.51 -19.50
N GLU A 171 -4.58 5.12 -19.90
CA GLU A 171 -5.56 4.55 -20.83
C GLU A 171 -5.17 4.74 -22.32
N ARG A 172 -3.87 4.81 -22.62
CA ARG A 172 -3.31 4.96 -23.97
C ARG A 172 -2.59 3.71 -24.42
#